data_AF-A0A257NZE6-F1
#
_entry.id   AF-A0A257NZE6-F1
#
_cell.length_a   1.000
_cell.length_b   1.000
_cell.length_c   1.000
_cell.angle_alpha   90.00
_cell.angle_beta   90.00
_cell.angle_gamma   90.00
#
_symmetry.space_group_name_H-M   'P 1'
#
loop_
_entity.id
_entity.type
_entity.pdbx_description
1 polymer ?
#
loop_
_entity_poly.entity_id
_entity_poly.type
_entity_poly.pdbx_seq_one_letter_code
_entity_poly.pdbx_strand_id
1 'polypeptide(L)'
;MLEASRQPPADSALWAVVAILGKVIRIAEIYPSRAAALADQAWREAQVRAYAGFLERSSQPFPRYAVKPIRRTDLPRRWKPLPALGFLRDQMF
;
A
#
# COMPACT_ATOMS: atom_id res chain seq x y z
N MET A 1 -7.55 -24.63 -13.06
CA MET A 1 -6.31 -24.49 -12.26
C MET A 1 -6.44 -23.19 -11.46
N LEU A 2 -7.19 -23.22 -10.36
CA LEU A 2 -7.31 -22.06 -9.46
C LEU A 2 -6.15 -22.15 -8.47
N GLU A 3 -5.27 -21.15 -8.49
CA GLU A 3 -4.20 -21.00 -7.51
C GLU A 3 -4.82 -21.00 -6.11
N ALA A 4 -4.63 -22.12 -5.41
CA ALA A 4 -4.94 -22.24 -4.01
C ALA A 4 -4.10 -21.18 -3.28
N SER A 5 -4.76 -20.09 -2.89
CA SER A 5 -4.20 -19.06 -2.04
C SER A 5 -3.81 -19.73 -0.73
N ARG A 6 -2.57 -20.20 -0.65
CA ARG A 6 -1.99 -20.84 0.54
C ARG A 6 -2.00 -19.78 1.64
N GLN A 7 -3.06 -19.79 2.43
CA GLN A 7 -3.24 -18.88 3.54
C GLN A 7 -2.08 -19.15 4.51
N PRO A 8 -1.25 -18.15 4.83
CA PRO A 8 -0.15 -18.35 5.77
C PRO A 8 -0.73 -18.77 7.13
N PRO A 9 0.02 -19.59 7.90
CA PRO A 9 -0.45 -20.10 9.19
C PRO A 9 -0.87 -18.97 10.13
N ALA A 10 -1.85 -19.26 11.00
CA ALA A 10 -2.59 -18.33 11.83
C ALA A 10 -1.74 -17.53 12.86
N ASP A 11 -0.44 -17.80 12.95
CA ASP A 11 0.45 -17.07 13.84
C ASP A 11 0.98 -15.81 13.14
N SER A 12 0.30 -14.70 13.37
CA SER A 12 0.75 -13.32 13.10
C SER A 12 0.87 -12.90 11.62
N ALA A 13 0.01 -13.40 10.72
CA ALA A 13 -0.09 -12.85 9.37
C ALA A 13 -0.65 -11.41 9.42
N LEU A 14 0.22 -10.43 9.19
CA LEU A 14 -0.18 -9.04 9.03
C LEU A 14 -0.61 -8.78 7.58
N TRP A 15 -1.31 -7.69 7.36
CA TRP A 15 -1.81 -7.28 6.05
C TRP A 15 -1.19 -5.96 5.65
N ALA A 16 -0.30 -5.98 4.66
CA ALA A 16 0.33 -4.80 4.12
C ALA A 16 -0.53 -4.18 3.03
N VAL A 17 -0.75 -2.87 3.11
CA VAL A 17 -1.14 -2.04 1.97
C VAL A 17 0.14 -1.65 1.25
N VAL A 18 0.24 -2.00 -0.03
CA VAL A 18 1.43 -1.80 -0.86
C VAL A 18 1.14 -0.77 -1.92
N ALA A 19 1.93 0.30 -1.97
CA ALA A 19 1.93 1.31 -3.02
C ALA A 19 2.84 0.87 -4.16
N ILE A 20 2.34 0.96 -5.39
CA ILE A 20 3.04 0.63 -6.62
C ILE A 20 3.03 1.89 -7.49
N LEU A 21 4.22 2.44 -7.74
CA LEU A 21 4.45 3.61 -8.59
C LEU A 21 5.44 3.23 -9.69
N GLY A 22 4.92 2.82 -10.85
CA GLY A 22 5.73 2.29 -11.95
C GLY A 22 6.54 1.06 -11.49
N LYS A 23 7.87 1.18 -11.46
CA LYS A 23 8.79 0.11 -11.01
C LYS A 23 9.03 0.11 -9.49
N VAL A 24 8.59 1.14 -8.78
CA VAL A 24 8.82 1.29 -7.34
C VAL A 24 7.66 0.65 -6.58
N ILE A 25 7.98 -0.26 -5.67
CA ILE A 25 7.03 -0.93 -4.78
C ILE A 25 7.42 -0.62 -3.34
N ARG A 26 6.50 -0.09 -2.54
CA ARG A 26 6.72 0.22 -1.12
C ARG A 26 5.52 -0.19 -0.26
N ILE A 27 5.79 -0.59 0.99
CA ILE A 27 4.75 -0.84 1.98
C ILE A 27 4.27 0.51 2.50
N ALA A 28 2.99 0.81 2.30
CA ALA A 28 2.34 2.03 2.75
C ALA A 28 1.92 1.96 4.22
N GLU A 29 1.27 0.87 4.63
CA GLU A 29 0.82 0.67 6.01
C GLU A 29 0.61 -0.83 6.26
N ILE A 30 0.57 -1.24 7.53
CA ILE A 30 0.39 -2.63 7.94
C ILE A 30 -0.72 -2.73 8.97
N TYR A 31 -1.60 -3.71 8.78
CA TYR A 31 -2.75 -3.94 9.64
C TYR A 31 -2.76 -5.35 10.22
N PRO A 32 -3.31 -5.53 11.44
CA PRO A 32 -3.53 -6.86 12.00
C PRO A 32 -4.68 -7.62 11.30
N SER A 33 -5.56 -6.93 10.56
CA SER A 33 -6.70 -7.54 9.87
C SER A 33 -6.77 -7.16 8.39
N ARG A 34 -7.22 -8.11 7.56
CA ARG A 34 -7.42 -7.87 6.12
C ARG A 34 -8.46 -6.79 5.87
N ALA A 35 -9.52 -6.76 6.66
CA ALA A 35 -10.61 -5.80 6.52
C ALA A 35 -10.11 -4.36 6.71
N ALA A 36 -9.27 -4.11 7.73
CA ALA A 36 -8.67 -2.80 7.95
C ALA A 36 -7.75 -2.39 6.79
N ALA A 37 -6.93 -3.31 6.29
CA ALA A 37 -6.06 -3.04 5.13
C ALA A 37 -6.86 -2.73 3.86
N LEU A 38 -8.00 -3.40 3.64
CA LEU A 38 -8.87 -3.13 2.49
C LEU A 38 -9.58 -1.78 2.61
N ALA A 39 -10.06 -1.41 3.80
CA ALA A 39 -10.66 -0.09 4.03
C ALA A 39 -9.64 1.02 3.75
N ASP A 40 -8.40 0.82 4.19
CA ASP A 40 -7.30 1.75 3.94
C ASP A 40 -6.91 1.85 2.46
N GLN A 41 -6.83 0.71 1.76
CA GLN A 41 -6.62 0.66 0.31
C GLN A 41 -7.71 1.47 -0.42
N ALA A 42 -8.98 1.20 -0.12
CA ALA A 42 -10.10 1.88 -0.76
C ALA A 42 -10.07 3.39 -0.51
N TRP A 43 -9.72 3.80 0.72
CA TRP A 43 -9.57 5.20 1.06
C TRP A 43 -8.40 5.86 0.31
N ARG A 44 -7.23 5.21 0.22
CA ARG A 44 -6.08 5.70 -0.57
C ARG A 44 -6.40 5.82 -2.06
N GLU A 45 -7.11 4.85 -2.64
CA GLU A 45 -7.55 4.92 -4.03
C GLU A 45 -8.55 6.06 -4.27
N ALA A 46 -9.45 6.34 -3.31
CA ALA A 46 -10.35 7.49 -3.40
C ALA A 46 -9.58 8.81 -3.39
N GLN A 47 -8.50 8.93 -2.61
CA GLN A 47 -7.61 10.08 -2.65
C GLN A 47 -6.94 10.22 -4.03
N VAL A 48 -6.39 9.15 -4.60
CA VAL A 48 -5.78 9.19 -5.94
C VAL A 48 -6.75 9.70 -7.00
N ARG A 49 -8.01 9.24 -6.97
CA ARG A 49 -9.05 9.73 -7.87
C ARG A 49 -9.36 11.22 -7.64
N ALA A 50 -9.45 11.65 -6.39
CA ALA A 50 -9.68 13.06 -6.06
C ALA A 50 -8.55 13.97 -6.56
N TYR A 51 -7.31 13.49 -6.58
CA TYR A 51 -6.13 14.23 -7.04
C TYR A 51 -5.71 13.93 -8.48
N ALA A 52 -6.53 13.20 -9.25
CA ALA A 52 -6.16 12.75 -10.60
C ALA A 52 -5.73 13.90 -11.51
N GLY A 53 -6.50 14.99 -11.54
CA GLY A 53 -6.15 16.16 -12.36
C GLY A 53 -4.83 16.83 -11.97
N PHE A 54 -4.42 16.79 -10.69
CA PHE A 54 -3.11 17.30 -10.28
C PHE A 54 -1.98 16.37 -10.71
N LEU A 55 -2.17 15.05 -10.60
CA LEU A 55 -1.20 14.04 -11.03
C LEU A 55 -0.92 14.13 -12.53
N GLU A 56 -1.97 14.31 -13.35
CA GLU A 56 -1.85 14.49 -14.80
C GLU A 56 -1.02 15.74 -15.13
N ARG A 57 -1.32 16.88 -14.52
CA ARG A 57 -0.60 18.14 -14.75
C ARG A 57 0.86 18.09 -14.30
N SER A 58 1.17 17.28 -13.30
CA SER A 58 2.52 17.14 -12.75
C SER A 58 3.33 16.01 -13.38
N SER A 59 2.78 15.32 -14.40
CA SER A 59 3.40 14.14 -15.03
C SER A 59 3.82 13.05 -14.03
N GLN A 60 3.16 13.01 -12.87
CA GLN A 60 3.44 12.01 -11.85
C GLN A 60 2.67 10.71 -12.16
N PRO A 61 3.28 9.54 -11.93
CA PRO A 61 2.57 8.28 -12.10
C PRO A 61 1.45 8.14 -11.07
N PHE A 62 0.30 7.64 -11.52
CA PHE A 62 -0.80 7.30 -10.62
C PHE A 62 -0.40 6.13 -9.71
N PRO A 63 -0.38 6.32 -8.37
CA PRO A 63 -0.12 5.22 -7.46
C PRO A 63 -1.25 4.21 -7.51
N ARG A 64 -0.89 2.92 -7.62
CA ARG A 64 -1.81 1.80 -7.45
C ARG A 64 -1.58 1.16 -6.10
N TYR A 65 -2.64 0.69 -5.46
CA TYR A 65 -2.56 0.03 -4.17
C TYR A 65 -3.00 -1.42 -4.26
N ALA A 66 -2.40 -2.27 -3.44
CA ALA A 66 -2.77 -3.68 -3.31
C ALA A 66 -2.60 -4.13 -1.86
N VAL A 67 -3.45 -5.06 -1.42
CA VAL A 67 -3.34 -5.70 -0.10
C VAL A 67 -2.64 -7.05 -0.24
N LYS A 68 -1.59 -7.27 0.55
CA LYS A 68 -0.83 -8.53 0.56
C LYS A 68 -0.62 -9.03 1.99
N PRO A 69 -0.69 -10.35 2.24
CA PRO A 69 -0.24 -10.90 3.51
C PRO A 69 1.27 -10.70 3.66
N ILE A 70 1.74 -10.35 4.86
CA ILE A 70 3.16 -10.14 5.17
C ILE A 70 3.48 -10.69 6.57
N ARG A 71 4.72 -11.16 6.77
CA ARG A 71 5.21 -11.50 8.10
C ARG A 71 5.98 -10.33 8.68
N ARG A 72 5.97 -10.20 10.02
CA ARG A 72 6.79 -9.20 10.71
C ARG A 72 8.29 -9.30 10.36
N THR A 73 8.78 -10.52 10.09
CA THR A 73 10.16 -10.78 9.68
C THR A 73 10.50 -10.27 8.28
N ASP A 74 9.50 -10.07 7.43
CA ASP A 74 9.67 -9.57 6.06
C ASP A 74 9.72 -8.04 6.01
N LEU A 75 9.49 -7.38 7.16
CA LEU A 75 9.51 -5.92 7.24
C LEU A 75 10.94 -5.39 7.20
N PRO A 76 11.21 -4.35 6.39
CA PRO A 76 12.48 -3.65 6.44
C PRO A 76 12.76 -3.14 7.85
N ARG A 77 14.01 -3.30 8.34
CA ARG A 77 14.43 -2.93 9.71
C ARG A 77 14.24 -1.45 10.09
N ARG A 78 13.85 -0.58 9.16
CA ARG A 78 13.57 0.85 9.36
C ARG A 78 12.30 1.30 8.63
N TRP A 79 11.38 0.37 8.38
CA TRP A 79 10.12 0.71 7.74
C TRP A 79 9.35 1.72 8.60
N LYS A 80 8.85 2.76 7.94
CA LYS A 80 7.94 3.75 8.49
C LYS A 80 6.70 3.78 7.62
N PRO A 81 5.50 3.92 8.20
CA PRO A 81 4.28 4.02 7.41
C PRO A 81 4.36 5.25 6.50
N LEU A 82 3.93 5.06 5.26
CA LEU A 82 3.85 6.15 4.31
C LEU A 82 2.65 7.02 4.71
N PRO A 83 2.87 8.33 4.97
CA PRO A 83 1.78 9.22 5.25
C PRO A 83 0.84 9.22 4.05
N ALA A 84 -0.43 9.04 4.32
CA ALA A 84 -1.47 8.87 3.34
C ALA A 84 -1.51 9.93 2.21
N LEU A 85 -1.05 11.15 2.52
CA LEU A 85 -0.99 12.30 1.62
C LEU A 85 0.45 12.73 1.26
N GLY A 86 1.48 12.10 1.84
CA GLY A 86 2.88 12.51 1.64
C GLY A 86 3.44 12.20 0.25
N PHE A 87 2.68 11.53 -0.60
CA PHE A 87 3.02 11.35 -2.01
C PHE A 87 2.92 12.66 -2.82
N LEU A 88 2.09 13.64 -2.39
CA LEU A 88 1.73 14.80 -3.22
C LEU A 88 2.39 16.12 -2.81
N ARG A 89 3.00 16.18 -1.61
CA ARG A 89 3.74 17.35 -1.13
C ARG A 89 5.16 16.93 -0.77
N ASP A 90 5.95 16.65 -1.80
CA ASP A 90 7.39 16.97 -1.83
C ASP A 90 8.20 16.69 -0.56
N GLN A 91 8.13 15.48 0.02
CA GLN A 91 9.14 14.97 0.95
C GLN A 91 9.20 13.44 0.89
N MET A 92 9.76 12.92 -0.21
CA MET A 92 10.27 11.55 -0.25
C MET A 92 11.64 11.55 0.45
N PHE A 93 11.66 11.55 1.80
CA PHE A 93 12.85 11.35 2.62
C PHE A 93 12.80 9.98 3.31
#